data_AF-A0A3S0BFE5-F1
#
_entry.id   AF-A0A3S0BFE5-F1
#
_cell.length_a   1.000
_cell.length_b   1.000
_cell.length_c   1.000
_cell.angle_alpha   90.00
_cell.angle_beta   90.00
_cell.angle_gamma   90.00
#
_symmetry.space_group_name_H-M   'P 1'
#
loop_
_entity.id
_entity.type
_entity.pdbx_description
1 polymer ?
#
loop_
_entity_poly.entity_id
_entity_poly.type
_entity_poly.pdbx_seq_one_letter_code
_entity_poly.pdbx_strand_id
1 'polypeptide(L)'
;MQGRDSYGIADGWWGTDGAWHQASEATRAALREVMGADEHPDGPPDAPSGSPSLWFLRPGDDRSIWSPGVLELEDGTSVPVHGSLPADLPIGTHTLRSDGGHVTRVFRLPGPIRRVDRGWGLSVQLPTTRSHASWGHGELADLADLARWTARHGASVLAHNPLGSTIPVLPQQRSPYFASSRRALSPLYLRVEDIAGAERLGDRLNRAANAGRALLDRPTVDRDEVWRIKSEVLRELWALVRDDPAGSPEDTGSPRTDAHPFELDHARFAALAERHGGGRSRFPPSARHPHSPALAEALVGLHDDVERWRWIQAACDGQLADAAEAGARVGVELMADLPVGFDPDGADAWIDQDLLALGCRIGAPPDDLGPLGQDWGLPPYVPWRLRAAGYQPWIDTLRRLLRHSGLLRIDHVMGLFRLYCIPPGHDALDGAYVYSHGAELLDLAVMEA
;
A
#
# COMPACT_ATOMS: atom_id res chain seq x y z
N MET A 1 11.95 30.00 3.84
CA MET A 1 12.35 28.68 4.39
C MET A 1 13.86 28.69 4.55
N GLN A 2 14.38 28.86 5.77
CA GLN A 2 15.81 28.68 6.01
C GLN A 2 16.10 27.18 6.13
N GLY A 3 17.16 26.68 5.50
CA GLY A 3 17.67 25.31 5.71
C GLY A 3 17.28 24.24 4.70
N ARG A 4 16.68 24.56 3.54
CA ARG A 4 16.35 23.59 2.47
C ARG A 4 16.28 24.22 1.09
N ASP A 5 16.55 23.45 0.03
CA ASP A 5 16.47 23.89 -1.38
C ASP A 5 15.07 23.71 -2.00
N SER A 6 14.94 24.03 -3.30
CA SER A 6 13.68 23.96 -4.05
C SER A 6 13.11 22.54 -4.19
N TYR A 7 13.95 21.51 -4.09
CA TYR A 7 13.54 20.10 -4.05
C TYR A 7 13.14 19.63 -2.65
N GLY A 8 13.19 20.52 -1.66
CA GLY A 8 12.90 20.20 -0.27
C GLY A 8 14.04 19.44 0.42
N ILE A 9 15.24 19.39 -0.17
CA ILE A 9 16.40 18.73 0.42
C ILE A 9 17.02 19.66 1.46
N ALA A 10 17.18 19.16 2.68
CA ALA A 10 17.72 19.91 3.80
C ALA A 10 19.21 20.22 3.64
N ASP A 11 19.65 21.37 4.14
CA ASP A 11 21.07 21.72 4.25
C ASP A 11 21.78 20.85 5.30
N GLY A 12 21.04 20.26 6.24
CA GLY A 12 21.56 19.45 7.34
C GLY A 12 20.46 19.06 8.32
N TRP A 13 20.85 18.50 9.47
CA TRP A 13 19.93 18.05 10.52
C TRP A 13 20.54 18.15 11.91
N TRP A 14 19.68 18.15 12.92
CA TRP A 14 20.11 17.98 14.31
C TRP A 14 20.16 16.50 14.66
N GLY A 15 21.30 16.04 15.17
CA GLY A 15 21.48 14.69 15.70
C GLY A 15 20.80 14.53 17.07
N THR A 16 20.66 13.28 17.50
CA THR A 16 20.19 12.96 18.86
C THR A 16 21.19 13.37 19.94
N ASP A 17 22.45 13.57 19.56
CA ASP A 17 23.51 14.19 20.36
C ASP A 17 23.34 15.71 20.57
N GLY A 18 22.36 16.32 19.91
CA GLY A 18 22.10 17.74 19.94
C GLY A 18 23.10 18.57 19.12
N ALA A 19 23.87 17.97 18.23
CA ALA A 19 24.77 18.65 17.30
C ALA A 19 24.13 18.85 15.93
N TRP A 20 24.59 19.88 15.20
CA TRP A 20 24.20 20.09 13.80
C TRP A 20 25.12 19.31 12.87
N HIS A 21 24.52 18.49 12.01
CA HIS A 21 25.19 17.76 10.94
C HIS A 21 24.85 18.39 9.61
N GLN A 22 25.88 18.86 8.89
CA GLN A 22 25.73 19.45 7.58
C GLN A 22 25.63 18.35 6.51
N ALA A 23 24.60 18.39 5.67
CA ALA A 23 24.52 17.52 4.50
C ALA A 23 25.57 17.96 3.47
N SER A 24 26.33 17.00 2.95
CA SER A 24 27.38 17.28 1.96
C SER A 24 26.76 17.76 0.63
N GLU A 25 27.48 18.61 -0.10
CA GLU A 25 26.99 19.06 -1.42
C GLU A 25 26.91 17.90 -2.43
N ALA A 26 27.78 16.88 -2.29
CA ALA A 26 27.72 15.66 -3.09
C ALA A 26 26.42 14.88 -2.83
N THR A 27 26.06 14.66 -1.56
CA THR A 27 24.79 14.05 -1.16
C THR A 27 23.61 14.80 -1.74
N ARG A 28 23.59 16.12 -1.57
CA ARG A 28 22.48 16.97 -2.03
C ARG A 28 22.37 17.00 -3.55
N ALA A 29 23.48 17.05 -4.27
CA ALA A 29 23.50 16.97 -5.72
C ALA A 29 22.95 15.63 -6.23
N ALA A 30 23.39 14.51 -5.64
CA ALA A 30 22.90 13.18 -6.00
C ALA A 30 21.40 13.01 -5.68
N LEU A 31 20.92 13.61 -4.58
CA LEU A 31 19.49 13.64 -4.25
C LEU A 31 18.69 14.51 -5.25
N ARG A 32 19.22 15.64 -5.70
CA ARG A 32 18.56 16.46 -6.74
C ARG A 32 18.43 15.70 -8.05
N GLU A 33 19.51 15.06 -8.50
CA GLU A 33 19.54 14.25 -9.73
C GLU A 33 18.43 13.18 -9.71
N VAL A 34 18.42 12.34 -8.66
CA VAL A 34 17.41 11.25 -8.55
C VAL A 34 15.98 11.76 -8.32
N MET A 35 15.81 13.01 -7.86
CA MET A 35 14.50 13.66 -7.70
C MET A 35 14.05 14.41 -8.96
N GLY A 36 14.81 14.35 -10.06
CA GLY A 36 14.45 14.89 -11.36
C GLY A 36 14.98 16.29 -11.66
N ALA A 37 16.13 16.68 -11.10
CA ALA A 37 16.79 17.94 -11.46
C ALA A 37 17.27 18.01 -12.91
N ASP A 38 17.54 16.88 -13.54
CA ASP A 38 17.91 16.84 -14.96
C ASP A 38 16.73 17.25 -15.87
N GLU A 39 15.50 16.96 -15.45
CA GLU A 39 14.27 17.36 -16.15
C GLU A 39 13.87 18.81 -15.82
N HIS A 40 14.20 19.28 -14.60
CA HIS A 40 13.74 20.54 -14.06
C HIS A 40 14.86 21.29 -13.30
N PRO A 41 15.90 21.82 -13.97
CA PRO A 41 17.11 22.33 -13.33
C PRO A 41 16.87 23.50 -12.36
N ASP A 42 15.79 24.27 -12.57
CA ASP A 42 15.44 25.43 -11.74
C ASP A 42 14.59 25.06 -10.50
N GLY A 43 14.25 23.79 -10.32
CA GLY A 43 13.38 23.30 -9.25
C GLY A 43 12.13 22.58 -9.77
N PRO A 44 11.41 21.86 -8.89
CA PRO A 44 10.22 21.14 -9.27
C PRO A 44 9.16 22.09 -9.84
N PRO A 45 8.42 21.67 -10.89
CA PRO A 45 7.35 22.48 -11.46
C PRO A 45 6.20 22.65 -10.46
N ASP A 46 5.64 23.87 -10.37
CA ASP A 46 4.48 24.16 -9.50
C ASP A 46 3.24 23.33 -9.90
N ALA A 47 3.06 23.09 -11.19
CA ALA A 47 2.05 22.21 -11.77
C ALA A 47 2.55 21.68 -13.13
N PRO A 48 2.99 20.42 -13.24
CA PRO A 48 3.31 19.81 -14.54
C PRO A 48 2.14 19.94 -15.53
N SER A 49 2.46 20.08 -16.81
CA SER A 49 1.43 20.12 -17.86
C SER A 49 0.54 18.88 -17.81
N GLY A 50 -0.77 19.08 -17.66
CA GLY A 50 -1.75 18.00 -17.55
C GLY A 50 -2.04 17.50 -16.12
N SER A 51 -1.29 17.94 -15.11
CA SER A 51 -1.61 17.65 -13.70
C SER A 51 -2.79 18.50 -13.21
N PRO A 52 -3.73 17.92 -12.44
CA PRO A 52 -4.81 18.70 -11.86
C PRO A 52 -4.27 19.64 -10.78
N SER A 53 -4.84 20.84 -10.67
CA SER A 53 -4.68 21.64 -9.45
C SER A 53 -5.29 20.90 -8.27
N LEU A 54 -4.74 21.08 -7.06
CA LEU A 54 -5.26 20.45 -5.86
C LEU A 54 -5.90 21.48 -4.95
N TRP A 55 -7.11 21.20 -4.49
CA TRP A 55 -7.84 22.04 -3.56
C TRP A 55 -8.26 21.22 -2.34
N PHE A 56 -7.67 21.54 -1.19
CA PHE A 56 -8.05 20.98 0.11
C PHE A 56 -9.09 21.88 0.75
N LEU A 57 -10.34 21.44 0.77
CA LEU A 57 -11.48 22.19 1.26
C LEU A 57 -11.85 21.73 2.67
N ARG A 58 -11.53 22.54 3.69
CA ARG A 58 -11.87 22.29 5.09
C ARG A 58 -13.27 22.82 5.44
N PRO A 59 -13.90 22.32 6.51
CA PRO A 59 -15.15 22.90 7.00
C PRO A 59 -15.02 24.40 7.30
N GLY A 60 -15.85 25.20 6.62
CA GLY A 60 -15.87 26.66 6.77
C GLY A 60 -15.03 27.44 5.76
N ASP A 61 -14.25 26.76 4.91
CA ASP A 61 -13.49 27.42 3.84
C ASP A 61 -14.42 28.06 2.79
N ASP A 62 -13.90 29.08 2.09
CA ASP A 62 -14.57 29.67 0.93
C ASP A 62 -14.70 28.61 -0.18
N ARG A 63 -15.86 28.58 -0.83
CA ARG A 63 -16.22 27.61 -1.88
C ARG A 63 -16.43 28.29 -3.22
N SER A 64 -16.11 29.56 -3.32
CA SER A 64 -16.31 30.38 -4.51
C SER A 64 -15.48 29.86 -5.69
N ILE A 65 -16.09 29.77 -6.87
CA ILE A 65 -15.42 29.42 -8.13
C ILE A 65 -15.66 30.54 -9.14
N TRP A 66 -14.64 30.88 -9.94
CA TRP A 66 -14.75 31.99 -10.90
C TRP A 66 -15.22 31.55 -12.28
N SER A 67 -14.80 30.36 -12.72
CA SER A 67 -15.31 29.76 -13.95
C SER A 67 -16.44 28.79 -13.61
N PRO A 68 -17.57 28.83 -14.34
CA PRO A 68 -18.54 27.74 -14.33
C PRO A 68 -17.88 26.45 -14.81
N GLY A 69 -18.51 25.33 -14.48
CA GLY A 69 -18.04 24.01 -14.86
C GLY A 69 -18.91 22.87 -14.35
N VAL A 70 -18.35 21.66 -14.39
CA VAL A 70 -18.96 20.44 -13.87
C VAL A 70 -18.09 19.90 -12.75
N LEU A 71 -18.70 19.65 -11.60
CA LEU A 71 -18.12 18.92 -10.50
C LEU A 71 -18.56 17.46 -10.58
N GLU A 72 -17.61 16.58 -10.84
CA GLU A 72 -17.78 15.14 -10.76
C GLU A 72 -17.47 14.69 -9.32
N LEU A 73 -18.50 14.24 -8.61
CA LEU A 73 -18.39 13.67 -7.28
C LEU A 73 -17.68 12.32 -7.32
N GLU A 74 -17.26 11.85 -6.15
CA GLU A 74 -16.50 10.60 -6.04
C GLU A 74 -17.32 9.37 -6.47
N ASP A 75 -18.65 9.43 -6.26
CA ASP A 75 -19.60 8.39 -6.67
C ASP A 75 -19.95 8.42 -8.17
N GLY A 76 -19.28 9.29 -8.96
CA GLY A 76 -19.53 9.50 -10.38
C GLY A 76 -20.67 10.47 -10.70
N THR A 77 -21.37 11.00 -9.68
CA THR A 77 -22.43 11.99 -9.89
C THR A 77 -21.85 13.29 -10.44
N SER A 78 -22.40 13.78 -11.55
CA SER A 78 -21.98 15.06 -12.13
C SER A 78 -22.95 16.18 -11.76
N VAL A 79 -22.41 17.27 -11.18
CA VAL A 79 -23.15 18.44 -10.71
C VAL A 79 -22.65 19.68 -11.46
N PRO A 80 -23.50 20.41 -12.21
CA PRO A 80 -23.11 21.70 -12.77
C PRO A 80 -22.91 22.72 -11.63
N VAL A 81 -21.80 23.46 -11.67
CA VAL A 81 -21.45 24.45 -10.65
C VAL A 81 -21.18 25.80 -11.29
N HIS A 82 -21.67 26.86 -10.64
CA HIS A 82 -21.47 28.24 -11.07
C HIS A 82 -21.35 29.14 -9.83
N GLY A 83 -20.26 29.91 -9.74
CA GLY A 83 -20.03 30.86 -8.65
C GLY A 83 -19.61 30.22 -7.32
N SER A 84 -20.07 29.01 -6.98
CA SER A 84 -19.61 28.26 -5.82
C SER A 84 -19.80 26.74 -5.94
N LEU A 85 -18.99 25.96 -5.23
CA LEU A 85 -19.23 24.53 -4.99
C LEU A 85 -20.45 24.29 -4.06
N PRO A 86 -21.11 23.12 -4.09
CA PRO A 86 -22.22 22.78 -3.19
C PRO A 86 -21.87 22.89 -1.70
N ALA A 87 -22.84 23.23 -0.85
CA ALA A 87 -22.63 23.42 0.60
C ALA A 87 -22.54 22.09 1.35
N ASP A 88 -23.35 21.16 0.88
CA ASP A 88 -23.49 19.77 1.27
C ASP A 88 -22.56 18.84 0.48
N LEU A 89 -21.47 19.36 -0.10
CA LEU A 89 -20.45 18.55 -0.76
C LEU A 89 -19.97 17.45 0.22
N PRO A 90 -20.11 16.16 -0.13
CA PRO A 90 -19.70 15.06 0.73
C PRO A 90 -18.18 15.08 0.99
N ILE A 91 -17.74 14.45 2.08
CA ILE A 91 -16.33 14.18 2.30
C ILE A 91 -15.85 13.23 1.21
N GLY A 92 -14.65 13.48 0.68
CA GLY A 92 -14.07 12.62 -0.35
C GLY A 92 -13.28 13.36 -1.42
N THR A 93 -13.01 12.63 -2.49
CA THR A 93 -12.15 13.06 -3.60
C THR A 93 -12.99 13.32 -4.85
N HIS A 94 -13.10 14.59 -5.26
CA HIS A 94 -13.94 15.03 -6.39
C HIS A 94 -13.13 15.70 -7.49
N THR A 95 -13.68 15.80 -8.70
CA THR A 95 -13.03 16.43 -9.84
C THR A 95 -13.86 17.59 -10.37
N LEU A 96 -13.34 18.81 -10.28
CA LEU A 96 -13.92 20.00 -10.91
C LEU A 96 -13.31 20.21 -12.29
N ARG A 97 -14.15 20.23 -13.32
CA ARG A 97 -13.78 20.59 -14.69
C ARG A 97 -14.44 21.92 -15.04
N SER A 98 -13.63 22.97 -15.13
CA SER A 98 -14.12 24.28 -15.58
C SER A 98 -14.44 24.28 -17.08
N ASP A 99 -15.32 25.18 -17.52
CA ASP A 99 -15.63 25.38 -18.94
C ASP A 99 -14.40 25.77 -19.78
N GLY A 100 -13.39 26.37 -19.14
CA GLY A 100 -12.08 26.66 -19.75
C GLY A 100 -11.17 25.43 -19.91
N GLY A 101 -11.62 24.23 -19.52
CA GLY A 101 -10.87 22.99 -19.62
C GLY A 101 -9.91 22.73 -18.45
N HIS A 102 -9.80 23.64 -17.48
CA HIS A 102 -8.97 23.44 -16.28
C HIS A 102 -9.56 22.36 -15.39
N VAL A 103 -8.72 21.43 -14.93
CA VAL A 103 -9.10 20.33 -14.04
C VAL A 103 -8.51 20.57 -12.65
N THR A 104 -9.36 20.52 -11.64
CA THR A 104 -8.98 20.64 -10.23
C THR A 104 -9.49 19.43 -9.46
N ARG A 105 -8.59 18.76 -8.75
CA ARG A 105 -8.97 17.74 -7.75
C ARG A 105 -9.36 18.46 -6.47
N VAL A 106 -10.58 18.23 -6.01
CA VAL A 106 -11.13 18.83 -4.78
C VAL A 106 -11.21 17.74 -3.72
N PHE A 107 -10.40 17.88 -2.67
CA PHE A 107 -10.45 17.03 -1.49
C PHE A 107 -11.34 17.72 -0.45
N ARG A 108 -12.54 17.19 -0.23
CA ARG A 108 -13.41 17.69 0.83
C ARG A 108 -13.05 16.98 2.13
N LEU A 109 -12.41 17.71 3.03
CA LEU A 109 -11.90 17.18 4.29
C LEU A 109 -12.99 17.14 5.38
N PRO A 110 -12.93 16.17 6.30
CA PRO A 110 -13.81 16.11 7.45
C PRO A 110 -13.50 17.23 8.46
N GLY A 111 -14.37 17.36 9.46
CA GLY A 111 -14.02 18.06 10.69
C GLY A 111 -12.97 17.30 11.52
N PRO A 112 -12.65 17.80 12.73
CA PRO A 112 -11.72 17.10 13.62
C PRO A 112 -12.16 15.66 13.91
N ILE A 113 -11.22 14.71 13.84
CA ILE A 113 -11.48 13.29 14.16
C ILE A 113 -12.00 13.16 15.58
N ARG A 114 -13.01 12.29 15.78
CA ARG A 114 -13.53 11.94 17.10
C ARG A 114 -12.43 11.30 17.95
N ARG A 115 -12.26 11.77 19.19
CA ARG A 115 -11.41 11.06 20.16
C ARG A 115 -11.98 9.68 20.46
N VAL A 116 -11.13 8.66 20.32
CA VAL A 116 -11.41 7.31 20.80
C VAL A 116 -11.51 7.30 22.33
N ASP A 117 -12.45 6.49 22.83
CA ASP A 117 -12.62 6.28 24.27
C ASP A 117 -11.41 5.54 24.86
N ARG A 118 -11.16 5.71 26.16
CA ARG A 118 -10.07 4.99 26.83
C ARG A 118 -10.37 3.49 26.83
N GLY A 119 -9.46 2.72 26.25
CA GLY A 119 -9.53 1.27 26.20
C GLY A 119 -8.14 0.64 26.11
N TRP A 120 -8.11 -0.65 25.85
CA TRP A 120 -6.88 -1.38 25.58
C TRP A 120 -7.14 -2.44 24.51
N GLY A 121 -6.07 -2.93 23.90
CA GLY A 121 -6.12 -3.92 22.83
C GLY A 121 -4.92 -4.83 22.84
N LEU A 122 -4.96 -5.83 21.97
CA LEU A 122 -3.83 -6.72 21.71
C LEU A 122 -3.12 -6.29 20.44
N SER A 123 -1.80 -6.31 20.46
CA SER A 123 -0.98 -6.25 19.25
C SER A 123 -0.38 -7.62 19.00
N VAL A 124 -0.66 -8.18 17.83
CA VAL A 124 -0.19 -9.50 17.42
C VAL A 124 0.69 -9.43 16.18
N GLN A 125 1.66 -10.34 16.13
CA GLN A 125 2.38 -10.66 14.91
C GLN A 125 1.72 -11.91 14.31
N LEU A 126 0.84 -11.72 13.33
CA LEU A 126 0.01 -12.77 12.73
C LEU A 126 0.79 -14.02 12.30
N PRO A 127 2.00 -13.93 11.68
CA PRO A 127 2.79 -15.13 11.38
C PRO A 127 3.07 -16.02 12.60
N THR A 128 3.09 -15.46 13.80
CA THR A 128 3.40 -16.19 15.05
C THR A 128 2.16 -16.62 15.83
N THR A 129 0.96 -16.14 15.47
CA THR A 129 -0.30 -16.51 16.15
C THR A 129 -0.93 -17.72 15.49
N ARG A 130 -0.48 -18.91 15.90
CA ARG A 130 -0.90 -20.19 15.34
C ARG A 130 -2.18 -20.72 16.01
N SER A 131 -3.08 -21.30 15.22
CA SER A 131 -4.14 -22.20 15.67
C SER A 131 -3.84 -23.65 15.25
N HIS A 132 -4.66 -24.59 15.72
CA HIS A 132 -4.56 -25.99 15.27
C HIS A 132 -4.93 -26.18 13.79
N ALA A 133 -5.64 -25.22 13.19
CA ALA A 133 -6.03 -25.25 11.79
C ALA A 133 -4.95 -24.66 10.87
N SER A 134 -4.14 -23.73 11.38
CA SER A 134 -3.13 -22.98 10.62
C SER A 134 -2.14 -23.85 9.85
N TRP A 135 -1.79 -23.44 8.62
CA TRP A 135 -0.72 -24.07 7.85
C TRP A 135 0.63 -23.42 8.20
N GLY A 136 1.25 -23.89 9.29
CA GLY A 136 2.60 -23.50 9.72
C GLY A 136 2.74 -22.10 10.36
N HIS A 137 1.82 -21.18 10.07
CA HIS A 137 1.78 -19.82 10.62
C HIS A 137 0.35 -19.29 10.69
N GLY A 138 0.11 -18.24 11.48
CA GLY A 138 -1.23 -17.65 11.60
C GLY A 138 -1.76 -17.06 10.29
N GLU A 139 -3.06 -17.20 10.07
CA GLU A 139 -3.81 -16.88 8.85
C GLU A 139 -4.88 -15.83 9.12
N LEU A 140 -5.46 -15.22 8.08
CA LEU A 140 -6.51 -14.20 8.20
C LEU A 140 -7.69 -14.71 9.03
N ALA A 141 -8.10 -15.96 8.83
CA ALA A 141 -9.17 -16.57 9.61
C ALA A 141 -8.83 -16.72 11.12
N ASP A 142 -7.55 -16.76 11.51
CA ASP A 142 -7.15 -16.76 12.92
C ASP A 142 -7.40 -15.39 13.59
N LEU A 143 -7.46 -14.29 12.83
CA LEU A 143 -7.81 -12.97 13.35
C LEU A 143 -9.24 -12.93 13.88
N ALA A 144 -10.17 -13.64 13.23
CA ALA A 144 -11.57 -13.72 13.69
C ALA A 144 -11.67 -14.36 15.08
N ASP A 145 -10.94 -15.46 15.29
CA ASP A 145 -10.91 -16.16 16.58
C ASP A 145 -10.17 -15.35 17.65
N LEU A 146 -9.07 -14.68 17.28
CA LEU A 146 -8.37 -13.74 18.15
C LEU A 146 -9.24 -12.56 18.55
N ALA A 147 -10.06 -12.01 17.65
CA ALA A 147 -10.96 -10.91 17.97
C ALA A 147 -12.02 -11.34 19.01
N ARG A 148 -12.63 -12.52 18.83
CA ARG A 148 -13.53 -13.11 19.83
C ARG A 148 -12.83 -13.35 21.16
N TRP A 149 -11.59 -13.80 21.14
CA TRP A 149 -10.80 -13.99 22.37
C TRP A 149 -10.48 -12.67 23.07
N THR A 150 -10.11 -11.65 22.30
CA THR A 150 -9.81 -10.28 22.74
C THR A 150 -11.02 -9.68 23.47
N ALA A 151 -12.22 -9.80 22.87
CA ALA A 151 -13.47 -9.31 23.44
C ALA A 151 -13.78 -9.94 24.80
N ARG A 152 -13.53 -11.25 24.96
CA ARG A 152 -13.79 -11.96 26.24
C ARG A 152 -12.95 -11.42 27.41
N HIS A 153 -11.85 -10.74 27.13
CA HIS A 153 -11.01 -10.09 28.15
C HIS A 153 -11.33 -8.60 28.34
N GLY A 154 -12.29 -8.06 27.58
CA GLY A 154 -12.68 -6.65 27.67
C GLY A 154 -11.74 -5.69 26.92
N ALA A 155 -10.95 -6.19 25.98
CA ALA A 155 -10.22 -5.37 25.02
C ALA A 155 -11.12 -4.99 23.82
N SER A 156 -10.86 -3.83 23.22
CA SER A 156 -11.65 -3.27 22.13
C SER A 156 -10.87 -3.14 20.81
N VAL A 157 -9.59 -3.49 20.80
CA VAL A 157 -8.71 -3.36 19.62
C VAL A 157 -7.88 -4.62 19.43
N LEU A 158 -7.76 -5.07 18.18
CA LEU A 158 -6.81 -6.09 17.75
C LEU A 158 -5.93 -5.51 16.63
N ALA A 159 -4.70 -5.13 16.98
CA ALA A 159 -3.70 -4.68 16.03
C ALA A 159 -2.91 -5.86 15.46
N HIS A 160 -2.64 -5.84 14.16
CA HIS A 160 -1.81 -6.84 13.49
C HIS A 160 -0.62 -6.18 12.79
N ASN A 161 0.42 -6.96 12.50
CA ASN A 161 1.52 -6.50 11.64
C ASN A 161 1.04 -6.22 10.21
N PRO A 162 1.85 -5.55 9.37
CA PRO A 162 1.50 -5.33 7.98
C PRO A 162 1.23 -6.64 7.24
N LEU A 163 0.16 -6.68 6.45
CA LEU A 163 -0.31 -7.87 5.73
C LEU A 163 0.04 -7.86 4.23
N GLY A 164 0.92 -6.92 3.82
CA GLY A 164 1.28 -6.66 2.44
C GLY A 164 1.85 -7.88 1.70
N SER A 165 1.51 -8.01 0.42
CA SER A 165 1.94 -9.10 -0.46
C SER A 165 3.44 -9.09 -0.69
N THR A 166 4.03 -10.27 -0.84
CA THR A 166 5.42 -10.49 -1.22
C THR A 166 5.53 -10.72 -2.72
N ILE A 167 6.73 -10.68 -3.29
CA ILE A 167 6.94 -11.15 -4.67
C ILE A 167 6.60 -12.65 -4.67
N PRO A 168 5.77 -13.15 -5.61
CA PRO A 168 5.22 -14.50 -5.54
C PRO A 168 6.20 -15.60 -5.98
N VAL A 169 7.44 -15.54 -5.49
CA VAL A 169 8.55 -16.46 -5.81
C VAL A 169 9.33 -16.80 -4.54
N LEU A 170 10.16 -17.83 -4.60
CA LEU A 170 11.07 -18.14 -3.48
C LEU A 170 12.37 -17.33 -3.58
N PRO A 171 12.97 -16.92 -2.44
CA PRO A 171 12.45 -17.05 -1.08
C PRO A 171 11.35 -16.00 -0.78
N GLN A 172 10.48 -16.31 0.16
CA GLN A 172 9.47 -15.40 0.67
C GLN A 172 10.08 -14.41 1.66
N GLN A 173 9.80 -13.12 1.44
CA GLN A 173 10.22 -12.07 2.36
C GLN A 173 9.66 -12.32 3.77
N ARG A 174 10.55 -12.25 4.76
CA ARG A 174 10.27 -12.46 6.18
C ARG A 174 9.78 -11.19 6.86
N SER A 175 10.33 -10.03 6.48
CA SER A 175 9.94 -8.75 7.06
C SER A 175 8.62 -8.28 6.47
N PRO A 176 7.57 -8.06 7.29
CA PRO A 176 6.32 -7.46 6.80
C PRO A 176 6.51 -5.99 6.36
N TYR A 177 7.63 -5.37 6.71
CA TYR A 177 7.98 -3.99 6.37
C TYR A 177 8.75 -3.86 5.03
N PHE A 178 8.99 -4.98 4.33
CA PHE A 178 9.65 -5.01 3.02
C PHE A 178 8.76 -5.75 2.00
N ALA A 179 7.45 -5.46 2.01
CA ALA A 179 6.47 -6.10 1.14
C ALA A 179 6.64 -5.65 -0.32
N SER A 180 6.29 -6.51 -1.27
CA SER A 180 6.16 -6.18 -2.69
C SER A 180 5.07 -5.12 -2.93
N SER A 181 3.97 -5.22 -2.18
CA SER A 181 2.94 -4.20 -2.16
C SER A 181 2.35 -4.04 -0.76
N ARG A 182 2.14 -2.78 -0.36
CA ARG A 182 1.35 -2.43 0.83
C ARG A 182 -0.14 -2.31 0.53
N ARG A 183 -0.52 -2.28 -0.76
CA ARG A 183 -1.90 -2.17 -1.26
C ARG A 183 -2.57 -3.54 -1.49
N ALA A 184 -1.79 -4.59 -1.73
CA ALA A 184 -2.28 -5.96 -1.93
C ALA A 184 -1.93 -6.87 -0.74
N LEU A 185 -2.78 -7.87 -0.46
CA LEU A 185 -2.63 -8.79 0.68
C LEU A 185 -1.76 -10.00 0.33
N SER A 186 -0.97 -10.49 1.28
CA SER A 186 -0.15 -11.68 1.10
C SER A 186 -0.99 -12.97 1.12
N PRO A 187 -0.95 -13.79 0.05
CA PRO A 187 -1.66 -15.07 0.03
C PRO A 187 -1.10 -16.10 1.01
N LEU A 188 0.07 -15.82 1.61
CA LEU A 188 0.56 -16.60 2.75
C LEU A 188 -0.46 -16.67 3.87
N TYR A 189 -1.23 -15.60 4.11
CA TYR A 189 -2.21 -15.55 5.18
C TYR A 189 -3.57 -16.17 4.82
N LEU A 190 -3.78 -16.65 3.60
CA LEU A 190 -5.03 -17.32 3.24
C LEU A 190 -5.18 -18.68 3.92
N ARG A 191 -6.34 -18.93 4.53
CA ARG A 191 -6.75 -20.30 4.85
C ARG A 191 -7.34 -20.94 3.61
N VAL A 192 -6.62 -21.87 3.00
CA VAL A 192 -7.01 -22.47 1.71
C VAL A 192 -8.29 -23.31 1.86
N GLU A 193 -8.49 -23.97 3.00
CA GLU A 193 -9.71 -24.74 3.28
C GLU A 193 -11.00 -23.90 3.28
N ASP A 194 -10.91 -22.60 3.55
CA ASP A 194 -12.06 -21.71 3.67
C ASP A 194 -12.40 -21.02 2.34
N ILE A 195 -11.67 -21.31 1.27
CA ILE A 195 -11.93 -20.76 -0.07
C ILE A 195 -13.09 -21.52 -0.71
N ALA A 196 -14.06 -20.81 -1.29
CA ALA A 196 -15.17 -21.42 -2.02
C ALA A 196 -14.66 -22.37 -3.12
N GLY A 197 -15.17 -23.60 -3.14
CA GLY A 197 -14.74 -24.65 -4.07
C GLY A 197 -13.54 -25.47 -3.61
N ALA A 198 -12.91 -25.15 -2.47
CA ALA A 198 -11.77 -25.92 -1.94
C ALA A 198 -12.11 -27.39 -1.71
N GLU A 199 -13.37 -27.72 -1.37
CA GLU A 199 -13.85 -29.08 -1.19
C GLU A 199 -13.69 -29.96 -2.44
N ARG A 200 -13.65 -29.35 -3.63
CA ARG A 200 -13.49 -30.05 -4.93
C ARG A 200 -12.12 -30.68 -5.12
N LEU A 201 -11.12 -30.23 -4.36
CA LEU A 201 -9.78 -30.85 -4.35
C LEU A 201 -9.80 -32.22 -3.66
N GLY A 202 -10.81 -32.53 -2.83
CA GLY A 202 -10.92 -33.81 -2.12
C GLY A 202 -9.65 -34.16 -1.34
N ASP A 203 -9.11 -35.37 -1.55
CA ASP A 203 -7.92 -35.87 -0.86
C ASP A 203 -6.67 -34.99 -1.06
N ARG A 204 -6.61 -34.24 -2.16
CA ARG A 204 -5.49 -33.33 -2.41
C ARG A 204 -5.41 -32.22 -1.35
N LEU A 205 -6.55 -31.64 -0.98
CA LEU A 205 -6.64 -30.62 0.08
C LEU A 205 -6.20 -31.21 1.42
N ASN A 206 -6.70 -32.40 1.76
CA ASN A 206 -6.35 -33.08 3.01
C ASN A 206 -4.83 -33.33 3.12
N ARG A 207 -4.18 -33.78 2.05
CA ARG A 207 -2.71 -33.97 2.04
C ARG A 207 -1.95 -32.65 2.23
N ALA A 208 -2.38 -31.59 1.54
CA ALA A 208 -1.76 -30.28 1.67
C ALA A 208 -1.93 -29.69 3.08
N ALA A 209 -3.14 -29.78 3.64
CA ALA A 209 -3.44 -29.33 4.98
C ALA A 209 -2.62 -30.07 6.03
N ASN A 210 -2.48 -31.39 5.90
CA ASN A 210 -1.61 -32.17 6.78
C ASN A 210 -0.13 -31.76 6.66
N ALA A 211 0.36 -31.53 5.44
CA ALA A 211 1.72 -31.05 5.22
C ALA A 211 1.95 -29.65 5.83
N GLY A 212 0.98 -28.73 5.65
CA GLY A 212 1.04 -27.38 6.23
C GLY A 212 0.99 -27.40 7.76
N ARG A 213 0.08 -28.18 8.35
CA ARG A 213 -0.03 -28.31 9.82
C ARG A 213 1.19 -28.98 10.44
N ALA A 214 1.87 -29.89 9.74
CA ALA A 214 3.14 -30.47 10.20
C ALA A 214 4.26 -29.41 10.36
N LEU A 215 4.13 -28.23 9.74
CA LEU A 215 5.07 -27.13 9.93
C LEU A 215 4.89 -26.40 11.27
N LEU A 216 3.76 -26.60 11.97
CA LEU A 216 3.48 -25.97 13.27
C LEU A 216 4.47 -26.40 14.36
N ASP A 217 5.04 -27.60 14.26
CA ASP A 217 6.01 -28.15 15.19
C ASP A 217 7.43 -27.57 14.99
N ARG A 218 7.65 -26.75 13.96
CA ARG A 218 8.94 -26.10 13.71
C ARG A 218 9.18 -24.95 14.70
N PRO A 219 10.44 -24.78 15.18
CA PRO A 219 10.79 -23.73 16.15
C PRO A 219 10.68 -22.31 15.55
N THR A 220 10.75 -22.20 14.23
CA THR A 220 10.59 -20.93 13.50
C THR A 220 9.57 -21.10 12.39
N VAL A 221 8.92 -20.00 11.99
CA VAL A 221 8.00 -19.98 10.85
C VAL A 221 8.78 -20.21 9.55
N ASP A 222 8.40 -21.23 8.79
CA ASP A 222 8.96 -21.51 7.47
C ASP A 222 8.03 -21.01 6.36
N ARG A 223 8.18 -19.73 6.00
CA ARG A 223 7.34 -19.09 4.96
C ARG A 223 7.56 -19.69 3.57
N ASP A 224 8.76 -20.22 3.31
CA ASP A 224 9.11 -20.79 2.00
C ASP A 224 8.36 -22.10 1.78
N GLU A 225 8.34 -22.98 2.78
CA GLU A 225 7.61 -24.25 2.67
C GLU A 225 6.09 -24.03 2.69
N VAL A 226 5.59 -23.08 3.49
CA VAL A 226 4.17 -22.71 3.45
C VAL A 226 3.78 -22.18 2.06
N TRP A 227 4.60 -21.31 1.47
CA TRP A 227 4.37 -20.80 0.11
C TRP A 227 4.39 -21.91 -0.93
N ARG A 228 5.34 -22.85 -0.83
CA ARG A 228 5.43 -23.99 -1.75
C ARG A 228 4.12 -24.80 -1.74
N ILE A 229 3.60 -25.11 -0.56
CA ILE A 229 2.35 -25.88 -0.40
C ILE A 229 1.16 -25.06 -0.90
N LYS A 230 0.99 -23.82 -0.42
CA LYS A 230 -0.19 -22.99 -0.75
C LYS A 230 -0.23 -22.62 -2.22
N SER A 231 0.88 -22.20 -2.82
CA SER A 231 0.91 -21.80 -4.23
C SER A 231 0.58 -22.95 -5.18
N GLU A 232 0.96 -24.19 -4.85
CA GLU A 232 0.60 -25.37 -5.63
C GLU A 232 -0.90 -25.66 -5.55
N VAL A 233 -1.46 -25.68 -4.33
CA VAL A 233 -2.89 -25.94 -4.12
C VAL A 233 -3.77 -24.83 -4.71
N LEU A 234 -3.37 -23.57 -4.60
CA LEU A 234 -4.11 -22.44 -5.19
C LEU A 234 -4.15 -22.53 -6.73
N ARG A 235 -3.08 -22.99 -7.37
CA ARG A 235 -3.07 -23.24 -8.83
C ARG A 235 -4.02 -24.37 -9.22
N GLU A 236 -3.99 -25.47 -8.47
CA GLU A 236 -4.90 -26.61 -8.70
C GLU A 236 -6.35 -26.23 -8.43
N LEU A 237 -6.62 -25.46 -7.38
CA LEU A 237 -7.96 -24.97 -7.04
C LEU A 237 -8.49 -24.05 -8.14
N TRP A 238 -7.70 -23.08 -8.58
CA TRP A 238 -8.08 -22.19 -9.68
C TRP A 238 -8.52 -22.96 -10.92
N ALA A 239 -7.77 -24.00 -11.32
CA ALA A 239 -8.11 -24.83 -12.47
C ALA A 239 -9.48 -25.54 -12.36
N LEU A 240 -9.98 -25.76 -11.14
CA LEU A 240 -11.28 -26.37 -10.87
C LEU A 240 -12.43 -25.37 -10.80
N VAL A 241 -12.16 -24.10 -10.45
CA VAL A 241 -13.20 -23.10 -10.15
C VAL A 241 -13.29 -21.98 -11.19
N ARG A 242 -12.28 -21.78 -12.04
CA ARG A 242 -12.23 -20.65 -13.00
C ARG A 242 -13.38 -20.61 -14.00
N ASP A 243 -13.95 -21.76 -14.33
CA ASP A 243 -15.05 -21.91 -15.30
C ASP A 243 -16.42 -22.02 -14.60
N ASP A 244 -16.45 -21.97 -13.26
CA ASP A 244 -17.68 -22.04 -12.49
C ASP A 244 -18.30 -20.64 -12.34
N PRO A 245 -19.56 -20.42 -12.76
CA PRO A 245 -20.27 -19.17 -12.49
C PRO A 245 -20.32 -18.78 -11.01
N ALA A 246 -20.41 -19.76 -10.10
CA ALA A 246 -20.39 -19.58 -8.64
C ALA A 246 -18.96 -19.48 -8.07
N GLY A 247 -17.94 -19.86 -8.85
CA GLY A 247 -16.53 -19.61 -8.56
C GLY A 247 -16.01 -18.32 -9.20
N SER A 248 -16.86 -17.62 -9.96
CA SER A 248 -16.51 -16.34 -10.54
C SER A 248 -16.24 -15.34 -9.41
N PRO A 249 -15.25 -14.44 -9.56
CA PRO A 249 -14.96 -13.40 -8.57
C PRO A 249 -16.19 -12.54 -8.20
N GLU A 250 -17.26 -12.60 -9.00
CA GLU A 250 -18.51 -11.85 -8.84
C GLU A 250 -19.34 -12.29 -7.63
N ASP A 251 -19.24 -13.55 -7.17
CA ASP A 251 -20.06 -14.09 -6.06
C ASP A 251 -19.28 -14.25 -4.73
N THR A 252 -18.00 -13.85 -4.71
CA THR A 252 -17.18 -13.78 -3.47
C THR A 252 -17.50 -12.55 -2.60
N GLY A 253 -18.64 -11.89 -2.83
CA GLY A 253 -19.14 -10.79 -2.01
C GLY A 253 -18.49 -9.42 -2.25
N SER A 254 -17.59 -9.29 -3.22
CA SER A 254 -16.99 -7.99 -3.60
C SER A 254 -17.65 -7.47 -4.88
N PRO A 255 -18.49 -6.42 -4.81
CA PRO A 255 -19.04 -5.79 -6.02
C PRO A 255 -17.87 -5.28 -6.87
N ARG A 256 -17.88 -5.60 -8.17
CA ARG A 256 -17.10 -4.85 -9.18
C ARG A 256 -17.69 -3.46 -9.34
N THR A 257 -17.66 -2.65 -8.29
CA THR A 257 -17.73 -1.19 -8.43
C THR A 257 -16.31 -0.75 -8.73
N ASP A 258 -16.03 -0.67 -10.02
CA ASP A 258 -14.77 -0.23 -10.64
C ASP A 258 -13.56 -1.10 -10.30
N ALA A 259 -13.09 -1.90 -11.27
CA ALA A 259 -11.78 -2.53 -11.16
C ALA A 259 -10.73 -1.41 -11.04
N HIS A 260 -10.34 -1.09 -9.82
CA HIS A 260 -9.35 -0.07 -9.54
C HIS A 260 -8.11 -0.42 -10.38
N PRO A 261 -7.53 0.51 -11.18
CA PRO A 261 -6.40 0.22 -12.06
C PRO A 261 -5.30 -0.62 -11.39
N PHE A 262 -5.06 -0.34 -10.11
CA PHE A 262 -4.18 -1.09 -9.23
C PHE A 262 -4.39 -2.62 -9.21
N GLU A 263 -5.62 -3.14 -9.10
CA GLU A 263 -5.84 -4.60 -8.95
C GLU A 263 -5.37 -5.38 -10.18
N LEU A 264 -5.69 -4.84 -11.36
CA LEU A 264 -5.28 -5.44 -12.62
C LEU A 264 -3.76 -5.35 -12.78
N ASP A 265 -3.16 -4.22 -12.44
CA ASP A 265 -1.71 -4.04 -12.55
C ASP A 265 -0.94 -4.89 -11.53
N HIS A 266 -1.46 -5.05 -10.30
CA HIS A 266 -0.90 -6.00 -9.33
C HIS A 266 -0.95 -7.44 -9.84
N ALA A 267 -2.08 -7.86 -10.41
CA ALA A 267 -2.21 -9.20 -10.96
C ALA A 267 -1.31 -9.44 -12.18
N ARG A 268 -1.14 -8.44 -13.05
CA ARG A 268 -0.16 -8.46 -14.15
C ARG A 268 1.26 -8.58 -13.63
N PHE A 269 1.63 -7.79 -12.63
CA PHE A 269 2.94 -7.89 -11.98
C PHE A 269 3.16 -9.29 -11.42
N ALA A 270 2.20 -9.84 -10.69
CA ALA A 270 2.34 -11.14 -10.04
C ALA A 270 2.48 -12.29 -11.06
N ALA A 271 1.72 -12.25 -12.16
CA ALA A 271 1.85 -13.20 -13.26
C ALA A 271 3.22 -13.11 -13.97
N LEU A 272 3.72 -11.88 -14.20
CA LEU A 272 5.07 -11.67 -14.74
C LEU A 272 6.15 -12.14 -13.77
N ALA A 273 5.97 -11.92 -12.47
CA ALA A 273 6.90 -12.34 -11.43
C ALA A 273 7.04 -13.86 -11.34
N GLU A 274 5.93 -14.59 -11.40
CA GLU A 274 5.98 -16.05 -11.49
C GLU A 274 6.65 -16.53 -12.78
N ARG A 275 6.31 -15.93 -13.94
CA ARG A 275 6.90 -16.30 -15.25
C ARG A 275 8.42 -16.09 -15.30
N HIS A 276 8.92 -15.02 -14.68
CA HIS A 276 10.32 -14.62 -14.76
C HIS A 276 11.14 -14.96 -13.50
N GLY A 277 10.51 -15.52 -12.47
CA GLY A 277 11.18 -15.96 -11.25
C GLY A 277 11.76 -14.82 -10.39
N GLY A 278 11.12 -13.65 -10.37
CA GLY A 278 11.58 -12.49 -9.59
C GLY A 278 10.76 -11.24 -9.82
N GLY A 279 11.17 -10.13 -9.21
CA GLY A 279 10.51 -8.84 -9.38
C GLY A 279 10.86 -8.13 -10.69
N ARG A 280 10.55 -6.83 -10.76
CA ARG A 280 10.70 -5.97 -11.94
C ARG A 280 12.07 -6.08 -12.64
N SER A 281 13.14 -6.24 -11.88
CA SER A 281 14.52 -6.32 -12.36
C SER A 281 14.79 -7.53 -13.25
N ARG A 282 13.99 -8.61 -13.09
CA ARG A 282 14.03 -9.83 -13.90
C ARG A 282 13.14 -9.75 -15.14
N PHE A 283 12.27 -8.75 -15.25
CA PHE A 283 11.36 -8.64 -16.37
C PHE A 283 12.09 -8.29 -17.67
N PRO A 284 11.61 -8.77 -18.82
CA PRO A 284 12.10 -8.32 -20.11
C PRO A 284 11.81 -6.82 -20.29
N PRO A 285 12.58 -6.10 -21.12
CA PRO A 285 12.36 -4.67 -21.36
C PRO A 285 10.92 -4.30 -21.70
N SER A 286 10.21 -5.16 -22.45
CA SER A 286 8.79 -4.97 -22.81
C SER A 286 7.84 -4.89 -21.61
N ALA A 287 8.21 -5.46 -20.46
CA ALA A 287 7.38 -5.54 -19.26
C ALA A 287 7.94 -4.77 -18.05
N ARG A 288 9.07 -4.05 -18.19
CA ARG A 288 9.65 -3.27 -17.08
C ARG A 288 8.80 -2.09 -16.65
N HIS A 289 7.90 -1.63 -17.52
CA HIS A 289 7.00 -0.50 -17.29
C HIS A 289 5.53 -0.90 -17.48
N PRO A 290 4.62 -0.60 -16.53
CA PRO A 290 3.19 -0.94 -16.61
C PRO A 290 2.48 -0.24 -17.77
N HIS A 291 2.97 0.93 -18.17
CA HIS A 291 2.43 1.71 -19.30
C HIS A 291 3.21 1.53 -20.61
N SER A 292 4.13 0.55 -20.67
CA SER A 292 4.82 0.21 -21.92
C SER A 292 3.82 -0.25 -22.99
N PRO A 293 3.84 0.31 -24.21
CA PRO A 293 3.04 -0.23 -25.32
C PRO A 293 3.34 -1.70 -25.61
N ALA A 294 4.55 -2.17 -25.30
CA ALA A 294 4.97 -3.56 -25.48
C ALA A 294 4.54 -4.49 -24.33
N LEU A 295 3.88 -3.98 -23.28
CA LEU A 295 3.42 -4.82 -22.16
C LEU A 295 2.44 -5.90 -22.64
N ALA A 296 1.58 -5.57 -23.62
CA ALA A 296 0.63 -6.52 -24.20
C ALA A 296 1.33 -7.77 -24.75
N GLU A 297 2.51 -7.61 -25.37
CA GLU A 297 3.32 -8.72 -25.89
C GLU A 297 3.89 -9.59 -24.76
N ALA A 298 4.35 -8.97 -23.68
CA ALA A 298 4.87 -9.69 -22.51
C ALA A 298 3.77 -10.48 -21.77
N LEU A 299 2.52 -10.00 -21.83
CA LEU A 299 1.35 -10.63 -21.23
C LEU A 299 0.72 -11.73 -22.10
N VAL A 300 1.23 -11.98 -23.32
CA VAL A 300 0.73 -13.07 -24.16
C VAL A 300 0.84 -14.41 -23.42
N GLY A 301 -0.30 -15.11 -23.34
CA GLY A 301 -0.43 -16.37 -22.62
C GLY A 301 -0.42 -16.27 -21.10
N LEU A 302 -0.52 -15.07 -20.51
CA LEU A 302 -0.67 -14.86 -19.05
C LEU A 302 -2.10 -14.54 -18.60
N HIS A 303 -3.08 -14.54 -19.50
CA HIS A 303 -4.44 -14.14 -19.13
C HIS A 303 -5.01 -14.96 -17.97
N ASP A 304 -4.87 -16.29 -18.02
CA ASP A 304 -5.34 -17.18 -16.95
C ASP A 304 -4.58 -16.95 -15.62
N ASP A 305 -3.28 -16.68 -15.68
CA ASP A 305 -2.48 -16.34 -14.50
C ASP A 305 -2.90 -15.00 -13.88
N VAL A 306 -3.20 -13.99 -14.71
CA VAL A 306 -3.69 -12.69 -14.26
C VAL A 306 -5.04 -12.84 -13.55
N GLU A 307 -5.99 -13.58 -14.13
CA GLU A 307 -7.29 -13.81 -13.49
C GLU A 307 -7.15 -14.63 -12.20
N ARG A 308 -6.27 -15.64 -12.16
CA ARG A 308 -5.93 -16.35 -10.92
C ARG A 308 -5.42 -15.41 -9.83
N TRP A 309 -4.56 -14.46 -10.16
CA TRP A 309 -4.05 -13.49 -9.18
C TRP A 309 -5.12 -12.53 -8.67
N ARG A 310 -6.07 -12.13 -9.52
CA ARG A 310 -7.24 -11.34 -9.10
C ARG A 310 -8.13 -12.15 -8.16
N TRP A 311 -8.38 -13.43 -8.49
CA TRP A 311 -9.13 -14.35 -7.63
C TRP A 311 -8.45 -14.56 -6.27
N ILE A 312 -7.12 -14.75 -6.23
CA ILE A 312 -6.37 -14.86 -4.98
C ILE A 312 -6.53 -13.59 -4.12
N GLN A 313 -6.44 -12.40 -4.71
CA GLN A 313 -6.62 -11.14 -3.97
C GLN A 313 -8.06 -10.99 -3.45
N ALA A 314 -9.07 -11.38 -4.24
CA ALA A 314 -10.46 -11.39 -3.79
C ALA A 314 -10.67 -12.35 -2.61
N ALA A 315 -10.06 -13.54 -2.63
CA ALA A 315 -10.10 -14.47 -1.51
C ALA A 315 -9.42 -13.89 -0.25
N CYS A 316 -8.30 -13.17 -0.41
CA CYS A 316 -7.63 -12.50 0.71
C CYS A 316 -8.52 -11.40 1.32
N ASP A 317 -9.11 -10.56 0.45
CA ASP A 317 -9.99 -9.47 0.86
C ASP A 317 -11.21 -10.02 1.63
N GLY A 318 -11.85 -11.06 1.10
CA GLY A 318 -12.99 -11.73 1.76
C GLY A 318 -12.65 -12.27 3.15
N GLN A 319 -11.53 -13.00 3.30
CA GLN A 319 -11.16 -13.52 4.63
C GLN A 319 -10.78 -12.42 5.63
N LEU A 320 -10.22 -11.30 5.16
CA LEU A 320 -9.96 -10.15 6.03
C LEU A 320 -11.27 -9.43 6.42
N ALA A 321 -12.22 -9.33 5.48
CA ALA A 321 -13.57 -8.82 5.73
C ALA A 321 -14.29 -9.66 6.79
N ASP A 322 -14.24 -10.99 6.67
CA ASP A 322 -14.83 -11.92 7.64
C ASP A 322 -14.25 -11.73 9.05
N ALA A 323 -12.93 -11.54 9.13
CA ALA A 323 -12.24 -11.27 10.39
C ALA A 323 -12.66 -9.93 11.00
N ALA A 324 -12.77 -8.89 10.19
CA ALA A 324 -13.22 -7.56 10.61
C ALA A 324 -14.67 -7.59 11.10
N GLU A 325 -15.58 -8.26 10.37
CA GLU A 325 -16.98 -8.42 10.76
C GLU A 325 -17.11 -9.26 12.05
N ALA A 326 -16.31 -10.32 12.19
CA ALA A 326 -16.26 -11.11 13.41
C ALA A 326 -15.84 -10.27 14.62
N GLY A 327 -14.85 -9.38 14.48
CA GLY A 327 -14.43 -8.43 15.50
C GLY A 327 -15.50 -7.40 15.84
N ALA A 328 -16.05 -6.73 14.82
CA ALA A 328 -17.08 -5.71 14.99
C ALA A 328 -18.31 -6.24 15.75
N ARG A 329 -18.74 -7.47 15.46
CA ARG A 329 -19.86 -8.15 16.15
C ARG A 329 -19.64 -8.34 17.66
N VAL A 330 -18.38 -8.35 18.11
CA VAL A 330 -18.01 -8.50 19.52
C VAL A 330 -17.38 -7.23 20.11
N GLY A 331 -17.47 -6.09 19.41
CA GLY A 331 -16.94 -4.81 19.87
C GLY A 331 -15.41 -4.69 19.82
N VAL A 332 -14.75 -5.45 18.94
CA VAL A 332 -13.30 -5.37 18.71
C VAL A 332 -13.03 -4.83 17.30
N GLU A 333 -12.34 -3.71 17.22
CA GLU A 333 -11.90 -3.13 15.96
C GLU A 333 -10.52 -3.65 15.57
N LEU A 334 -10.35 -4.00 14.28
CA LEU A 334 -9.03 -4.28 13.73
C LEU A 334 -8.25 -2.99 13.54
N MET A 335 -6.96 -3.04 13.89
CA MET A 335 -6.01 -1.96 13.64
C MET A 335 -4.95 -2.42 12.63
N ALA A 336 -5.03 -1.85 11.43
CA ALA A 336 -4.06 -2.06 10.37
C ALA A 336 -2.73 -1.37 10.70
N ASP A 337 -1.66 -1.84 10.06
CA ASP A 337 -0.32 -1.30 10.20
C ASP A 337 0.25 -0.98 8.81
N LEU A 338 0.55 0.30 8.58
CA LEU A 338 1.11 0.83 7.35
C LEU A 338 2.65 0.90 7.47
N PRO A 339 3.41 0.06 6.75
CA PRO A 339 4.86 0.21 6.65
C PRO A 339 5.27 1.52 6.01
N VAL A 340 6.50 1.96 6.24
CA VAL A 340 7.09 3.15 5.59
C VAL A 340 7.09 3.05 4.06
N GLY A 341 7.39 1.88 3.51
CA GLY A 341 7.56 1.68 2.07
C GLY A 341 7.46 0.21 1.66
N PHE A 342 8.02 -0.10 0.50
CA PHE A 342 7.90 -1.39 -0.16
C PHE A 342 9.21 -1.79 -0.84
N ASP A 343 9.31 -3.05 -1.23
CA ASP A 343 10.44 -3.61 -1.97
C ASP A 343 10.62 -2.83 -3.30
N PRO A 344 11.82 -2.31 -3.61
CA PRO A 344 12.10 -1.60 -4.87
C PRO A 344 11.94 -2.48 -6.13
N ASP A 345 11.90 -3.80 -5.97
CA ASP A 345 11.65 -4.75 -7.05
C ASP A 345 10.19 -5.26 -7.08
N GLY A 346 9.37 -4.81 -6.13
CA GLY A 346 8.00 -5.22 -5.91
C GLY A 346 6.95 -4.57 -6.82
N ALA A 347 5.70 -4.96 -6.62
CA ALA A 347 4.56 -4.50 -7.40
C ALA A 347 4.32 -3.01 -7.22
N ASP A 348 4.38 -2.48 -6.00
CA ASP A 348 4.17 -1.04 -5.79
C ASP A 348 5.26 -0.22 -6.49
N ALA A 349 6.51 -0.68 -6.44
CA ALA A 349 7.62 -0.05 -7.14
C ALA A 349 7.52 -0.16 -8.66
N TRP A 350 6.90 -1.21 -9.21
CA TRP A 350 6.66 -1.36 -10.64
C TRP A 350 5.49 -0.49 -11.12
N ILE A 351 4.40 -0.45 -10.37
CA ILE A 351 3.18 0.32 -10.72
C ILE A 351 3.48 1.82 -10.65
N ASP A 352 4.08 2.29 -9.55
CA ASP A 352 4.28 3.71 -9.31
C ASP A 352 5.67 4.21 -9.74
N GLN A 353 6.36 3.47 -10.63
CA GLN A 353 7.80 3.67 -10.85
C GLN A 353 8.20 5.08 -11.30
N ASP A 354 7.32 5.77 -12.01
CA ASP A 354 7.52 7.16 -12.48
C ASP A 354 7.45 8.19 -11.34
N LEU A 355 6.97 7.79 -10.16
CA LEU A 355 6.79 8.65 -9.00
C LEU A 355 7.89 8.43 -7.94
N LEU A 356 8.81 7.50 -8.17
CA LEU A 356 9.81 7.05 -7.20
C LEU A 356 11.21 7.52 -7.57
N ALA A 357 12.00 7.88 -6.56
CA ALA A 357 13.45 8.06 -6.71
C ALA A 357 14.14 6.69 -6.64
N LEU A 358 14.00 5.89 -7.71
CA LEU A 358 14.59 4.55 -7.76
C LEU A 358 16.11 4.59 -7.60
N GLY A 359 16.66 3.68 -6.78
CA GLY A 359 18.08 3.65 -6.42
C GLY A 359 18.44 4.51 -5.21
N CYS A 360 17.61 5.51 -4.87
CA CYS A 360 17.62 6.14 -3.56
C CYS A 360 16.94 5.21 -2.54
N ARG A 361 17.40 5.27 -1.29
CA ARG A 361 16.93 4.40 -0.21
C ARG A 361 16.53 5.22 1.01
N ILE A 362 15.40 4.89 1.61
CA ILE A 362 14.96 5.47 2.86
C ILE A 362 15.79 4.85 3.99
N GLY A 363 16.15 5.67 4.97
CA GLY A 363 16.86 5.24 6.14
C GLY A 363 16.60 6.12 7.36
N ALA A 364 17.55 6.08 8.28
CA ALA A 364 17.61 6.97 9.43
C ALA A 364 19.05 7.49 9.59
N PRO A 365 19.23 8.76 10.04
CA PRO A 365 20.54 9.26 10.39
C PRO A 365 21.11 8.46 11.59
N PRO A 366 22.42 8.56 11.84
CA PRO A 366 23.04 7.99 13.04
C PRO A 366 22.36 8.44 14.33
N ASP A 367 22.24 7.51 15.27
CA ASP A 367 21.83 7.78 16.65
C ASP A 367 22.62 6.92 17.64
N ASP A 368 22.39 7.12 18.94
CA ASP A 368 23.11 6.44 20.02
C ASP A 368 22.97 4.91 20.00
N LEU A 369 21.86 4.37 19.48
CA LEU A 369 21.60 2.93 19.39
C LEU A 369 22.05 2.34 18.05
N GLY A 370 22.09 3.17 17.00
CA GLY A 370 22.52 2.87 15.65
C GLY A 370 23.54 3.90 15.15
N PRO A 371 24.79 3.85 15.62
CA PRO A 371 25.80 4.88 15.33
C PRO A 371 26.25 4.93 13.86
N LEU A 372 25.88 3.91 13.06
CA LEU A 372 26.13 3.87 11.62
C LEU A 372 24.93 4.37 10.80
N GLY A 373 23.87 4.83 11.45
CA GLY A 373 22.59 5.06 10.80
C GLY A 373 21.93 3.75 10.37
N GLN A 374 20.85 3.87 9.61
CA GLN A 374 20.10 2.73 9.09
C GLN A 374 19.80 2.93 7.62
N ASP A 375 19.94 1.87 6.83
CA ASP A 375 19.48 1.79 5.45
C ASP A 375 18.36 0.75 5.38
N TRP A 376 17.14 1.19 5.09
CA TRP A 376 15.98 0.29 5.05
C TRP A 376 15.75 -0.30 3.65
N GLY A 377 16.51 0.14 2.64
CA GLY A 377 16.42 -0.38 1.27
C GLY A 377 15.12 -0.05 0.52
N LEU A 378 14.29 0.84 1.05
CA LEU A 378 12.98 1.21 0.48
C LEU A 378 13.12 2.44 -0.43
N PRO A 379 12.52 2.50 -1.63
CA PRO A 379 12.57 3.70 -2.46
C PRO A 379 11.61 4.79 -1.90
N PRO A 380 12.01 6.07 -1.85
CA PRO A 380 11.09 7.15 -1.53
C PRO A 380 10.28 7.59 -2.75
N TYR A 381 9.04 8.01 -2.52
CA TYR A 381 8.32 8.83 -3.49
C TYR A 381 9.01 10.19 -3.64
N VAL A 382 9.09 10.67 -4.89
CA VAL A 382 9.51 12.04 -5.19
C VAL A 382 8.37 12.98 -4.79
N PRO A 383 8.55 13.88 -3.81
CA PRO A 383 7.42 14.61 -3.21
C PRO A 383 6.59 15.42 -4.21
N TRP A 384 7.23 16.07 -5.17
CA TRP A 384 6.54 16.87 -6.18
C TRP A 384 5.83 16.01 -7.22
N ARG A 385 6.39 14.84 -7.60
CA ARG A 385 5.73 13.90 -8.53
C ARG A 385 4.50 13.27 -7.89
N LEU A 386 4.60 12.86 -6.63
CA LEU A 386 3.45 12.31 -5.88
C LEU A 386 2.31 13.33 -5.77
N ARG A 387 2.65 14.60 -5.49
CA ARG A 387 1.68 15.70 -5.49
C ARG A 387 1.09 15.93 -6.88
N ALA A 388 1.91 15.96 -7.93
CA ALA A 388 1.46 16.13 -9.31
C ALA A 388 0.56 14.99 -9.81
N ALA A 389 0.71 13.78 -9.25
CA ALA A 389 -0.18 12.64 -9.44
C ALA A 389 -1.47 12.72 -8.61
N GLY A 390 -1.73 13.86 -7.95
CA GLY A 390 -2.91 14.06 -7.11
C GLY A 390 -2.95 13.15 -5.89
N TYR A 391 -1.79 12.70 -5.39
CA TYR A 391 -1.66 11.77 -4.27
C TYR A 391 -2.33 10.40 -4.47
N GLN A 392 -2.64 10.01 -5.71
CA GLN A 392 -3.41 8.79 -5.97
C GLN A 392 -2.81 7.53 -5.32
N PRO A 393 -1.49 7.22 -5.41
CA PRO A 393 -0.92 6.05 -4.73
C PRO A 393 -1.09 6.07 -3.21
N TRP A 394 -1.06 7.25 -2.60
CA TRP A 394 -1.27 7.42 -1.16
C TRP A 394 -2.71 7.14 -0.77
N ILE A 395 -3.66 7.73 -1.49
CA ILE A 395 -5.10 7.50 -1.31
C ILE A 395 -5.44 6.02 -1.49
N ASP A 396 -4.94 5.39 -2.56
CA ASP A 396 -5.17 3.96 -2.82
C ASP A 396 -4.66 3.07 -1.68
N THR A 397 -3.51 3.42 -1.11
CA THR A 397 -2.93 2.70 0.04
C THR A 397 -3.80 2.82 1.28
N LEU A 398 -4.26 4.03 1.60
CA LEU A 398 -5.14 4.28 2.74
C LEU A 398 -6.46 3.52 2.60
N ARG A 399 -7.11 3.63 1.43
CA ARG A 399 -8.37 2.93 1.13
C ARG A 399 -8.26 1.42 1.28
N ARG A 400 -7.14 0.82 0.85
CA ARG A 400 -6.91 -0.63 1.00
C ARG A 400 -6.76 -1.04 2.46
N LEU A 401 -5.99 -0.28 3.24
CA LEU A 401 -5.74 -0.61 4.64
C LEU A 401 -6.96 -0.38 5.54
N LEU A 402 -7.74 0.66 5.26
CA LEU A 402 -8.91 1.05 6.06
C LEU A 402 -10.20 0.32 5.64
N ARG A 403 -10.22 -0.35 4.47
CA ARG A 403 -11.39 -1.09 3.97
C ARG A 403 -12.00 -2.03 5.02
N HIS A 404 -11.15 -2.73 5.77
CA HIS A 404 -11.54 -3.74 6.76
C HIS A 404 -10.93 -3.46 8.15
N SER A 405 -10.57 -2.21 8.44
CA SER A 405 -9.97 -1.82 9.73
C SER A 405 -10.52 -0.47 10.19
N GLY A 406 -10.88 -0.36 11.47
CA GLY A 406 -11.36 0.90 12.06
C GLY A 406 -10.24 1.82 12.54
N LEU A 407 -9.00 1.31 12.58
CA LEU A 407 -7.83 1.99 13.13
C LEU A 407 -6.62 1.76 12.21
N LEU A 408 -5.75 2.76 12.13
CA LEU A 408 -4.51 2.68 11.35
C LEU A 408 -3.30 3.13 12.18
N ARG A 409 -2.31 2.25 12.28
CA ARG A 409 -0.94 2.60 12.68
C ARG A 409 -0.20 3.10 11.45
N ILE A 410 0.34 4.32 11.51
CA ILE A 410 1.28 4.82 10.51
C ILE A 410 2.69 4.64 11.06
N ASP A 411 3.41 3.64 10.55
CA ASP A 411 4.81 3.45 10.89
C ASP A 411 5.65 4.64 10.43
N HIS A 412 6.60 5.08 11.27
CA HIS A 412 7.41 6.26 11.01
C HIS A 412 6.59 7.48 10.52
N VAL A 413 5.58 7.91 11.28
CA VAL A 413 4.67 9.02 10.90
C VAL A 413 5.40 10.33 10.50
N MET A 414 6.62 10.55 11.00
CA MET A 414 7.49 11.64 10.57
C MET A 414 7.77 11.63 9.06
N GLY A 415 7.73 10.46 8.43
CA GLY A 415 7.88 10.22 6.99
C GLY A 415 6.84 10.94 6.13
N LEU A 416 5.68 11.29 6.69
CA LEU A 416 4.73 12.16 5.99
C LEU A 416 5.32 13.56 5.77
N PHE A 417 6.18 14.04 6.68
CA PHE A 417 6.76 15.38 6.65
C PHE A 417 8.15 15.40 6.03
N ARG A 418 8.98 14.41 6.35
CA ARG A 418 10.34 14.27 5.83
C ARG A 418 10.83 12.84 5.96
N LEU A 419 11.59 12.38 4.98
CA LEU A 419 12.31 11.10 5.02
C LEU A 419 13.81 11.36 4.96
N TYR A 420 14.59 10.58 5.70
CA TYR A 420 16.04 10.58 5.54
C TYR A 420 16.37 9.68 4.34
N CYS A 421 16.90 10.29 3.29
CA CYS A 421 17.14 9.66 2.00
C CYS A 421 18.63 9.49 1.77
N ILE A 422 19.01 8.27 1.40
CA ILE A 422 20.37 7.87 1.06
C ILE A 422 20.46 7.77 -0.46
N PRO A 423 21.25 8.63 -1.13
CA PRO A 423 21.35 8.59 -2.58
C PRO A 423 22.08 7.32 -3.09
N PRO A 424 21.97 7.00 -4.38
CA PRO A 424 22.75 5.92 -4.99
C PRO A 424 24.25 6.05 -4.69
N GLY A 425 24.92 4.94 -4.40
CA GLY A 425 26.36 4.90 -4.14
C GLY A 425 26.83 5.44 -2.78
N HIS A 426 25.92 5.93 -1.94
CA HIS A 426 26.20 6.45 -0.60
C HIS A 426 25.73 5.49 0.49
N ASP A 427 26.24 5.64 1.72
CA ASP A 427 25.79 4.90 2.90
C ASP A 427 24.89 5.77 3.82
N ALA A 428 24.42 5.19 4.93
CA ALA A 428 23.50 5.87 5.83
C ALA A 428 24.10 7.10 6.56
N LEU A 429 25.42 7.23 6.62
CA LEU A 429 26.09 8.42 7.18
C LEU A 429 25.99 9.62 6.23
N ASP A 430 25.86 9.35 4.93
CA ASP A 430 25.87 10.33 3.85
C ASP A 430 24.47 10.69 3.32
N GLY A 431 23.41 10.42 4.09
CA GLY A 431 22.05 10.77 3.71
C GLY A 431 21.67 12.22 4.05
N ALA A 432 20.48 12.63 3.64
CA ALA A 432 19.90 13.91 4.04
C ALA A 432 18.37 13.84 4.12
N TYR A 433 17.76 14.73 4.91
CA TYR A 433 16.30 14.84 4.93
C TYR A 433 15.76 15.46 3.64
N VAL A 434 14.76 14.81 3.06
CA VAL A 434 13.94 15.32 1.98
C VAL A 434 12.53 15.57 2.53
N TYR A 435 12.08 16.81 2.45
CA TYR A 435 10.77 17.23 2.95
C TYR A 435 9.66 16.97 1.93
N SER A 436 8.51 16.57 2.44
CA SER A 436 7.28 16.37 1.68
C SER A 436 6.18 17.36 2.10
N HIS A 437 5.00 17.19 1.53
CA HIS A 437 3.79 17.97 1.81
C HIS A 437 3.01 17.35 2.98
N GLY A 438 3.66 17.22 4.14
CA GLY A 438 3.13 16.40 5.24
C GLY A 438 1.77 16.82 5.80
N ALA A 439 1.43 18.10 5.73
CA ALA A 439 0.09 18.56 6.09
C ALA A 439 -0.98 18.02 5.11
N GLU A 440 -0.71 18.09 3.80
CA GLU A 440 -1.60 17.55 2.76
C GLU A 440 -1.74 16.02 2.88
N LEU A 441 -0.63 15.30 3.10
CA LEU A 441 -0.66 13.84 3.30
C LEU A 441 -1.43 13.42 4.56
N LEU A 442 -1.29 14.18 5.65
CA LEU A 442 -2.04 13.94 6.89
C LEU A 442 -3.52 14.26 6.71
N ASP A 443 -3.87 15.36 6.03
CA ASP A 443 -5.26 15.69 5.72
C ASP A 443 -5.93 14.57 4.93
N LEU A 444 -5.23 13.97 3.96
CA LEU A 444 -5.74 12.81 3.22
C LEU A 444 -5.88 11.57 4.09
N ALA A 445 -4.93 11.31 5.00
CA ALA A 445 -5.04 10.20 5.95
C ALA A 445 -6.25 10.35 6.87
N VAL A 446 -6.54 11.57 7.29
CA VAL A 446 -7.71 11.92 8.10
C VAL A 446 -9.01 11.84 7.30
N MET A 447 -8.98 12.13 6.00
CA MET A 447 -10.15 12.06 5.13
C MET A 447 -10.57 10.62 4.82
N GLU A 448 -9.60 9.73 4.63
CA GLU A 448 -9.85 8.32 4.30
C GLU A 448 -10.16 7.44 5.53
N ALA A 449 -9.85 7.93 6.75
CA ALA A 449 -10.16 7.28 8.02
C ALA A 449 -11.48 7.77 8.61
#